data_AF-A0A3B5L0Z5-F1
#
_entry.id   AF-A0A3B5L0Z5-F1
#
_cell.length_a   1.000
_cell.length_b   1.000
_cell.length_c   1.000
_cell.angle_alpha   90.00
_cell.angle_beta   90.00
_cell.angle_gamma   90.00
#
_symmetry.space_group_name_H-M   'P 1'
#
loop_
_entity.id
_entity.type
_entity.pdbx_description
1 polymer ?
#
loop_
_entity_poly.entity_id
_entity_poly.type
_entity_poly.pdbx_seq_one_letter_code
_entity_poly.pdbx_strand_id
1 'polypeptide(L)'
;MPSSNQEALISESVQIHEGPPAVYQVIPKKEMMGTLSRLTVGEEDERKTNKTILLVGETGTGKSTLINALFNFAVGVKFEDNVWFQIVEDEKRDQTESQTLDVIVYQIFGFEGQTLPFSLTIIDTPGYGSTRGIEEDNSVSQRLLDLFRSEDGVHQINAVGLVMKASDNRLSDRLRYIFDSVTSLFGNDLERNIVTLITHSDGKTPENVLQALEKAKIKCSKNEKNQPAHFLFNNQQKQQRYTEKDINASKYSWDFTNEEMGHLRDFLKNTKPQPLKTTVEVLNERIRLTACIQNLKERIELNEQKQNEIKQIKEAYNKHEAEMEKNKNFTIQVDEPYKEKETISGGKWGLWFYKGAVTCDICEENCHYPGCTIAWYPSRCEVMKRGRCTVCTNKCPASDHVKKTWIYVTKTRKVQKTLNDVKEKYKQNKAECESKGSLLENLEKETSKLTGELSLLLDEAFGCVTKLEQIAMNVNSGSTLVHLDFLIKKMREKGDQEKVQVLEKDLQNTGGCSHLPAGWKGTQAATRT
;
A
#
# COMPACT_ATOMS: atom_id res chain seq x y z
N MET A 1 -11.31 8.43 44.37
CA MET A 1 -10.31 7.47 44.87
C MET A 1 -10.13 6.45 43.78
N PRO A 2 -8.89 6.21 43.31
CA PRO A 2 -8.64 5.35 42.17
C PRO A 2 -9.19 3.93 42.39
N SER A 3 -9.57 3.24 41.31
CA SER A 3 -9.94 1.82 41.41
C SER A 3 -8.69 0.95 41.65
N SER A 4 -8.86 -0.29 42.12
CA SER A 4 -7.73 -1.23 42.31
C SER A 4 -6.86 -1.41 41.06
N ASN A 5 -7.47 -1.35 39.87
CA ASN A 5 -6.76 -1.45 38.60
C ASN A 5 -5.95 -0.19 38.29
N GLN A 6 -6.46 0.99 38.69
CA GLN A 6 -5.74 2.25 38.55
C GLN A 6 -4.57 2.33 39.54
N GLU A 7 -4.73 1.84 40.77
CA GLU A 7 -3.64 1.79 41.76
C GLU A 7 -2.49 0.89 41.29
N ALA A 8 -2.81 -0.29 40.74
CA ALA A 8 -1.81 -1.17 40.13
C ALA A 8 -1.07 -0.47 38.99
N LEU A 9 -1.79 0.15 38.04
CA LEU A 9 -1.19 0.92 36.95
C LEU A 9 -0.31 2.05 37.46
N ILE A 10 -0.73 2.81 38.49
CA ILE A 10 0.08 3.88 39.09
C ILE A 10 1.40 3.31 39.63
N SER A 11 1.36 2.17 40.32
CA SER A 11 2.56 1.56 40.91
C SER A 11 3.56 1.03 39.87
N GLU A 12 3.08 0.66 38.69
CA GLU A 12 3.88 0.12 37.58
C GLU A 12 4.30 1.20 36.55
N SER A 13 3.80 2.42 36.71
CA SER A 13 4.03 3.53 35.77
C SER A 13 5.02 4.55 36.31
N VAL A 14 5.59 5.35 35.41
CA VAL A 14 6.47 6.48 35.77
C VAL A 14 5.65 7.77 35.78
N GLN A 15 5.60 8.47 36.91
CA GLN A 15 4.96 9.77 36.97
C GLN A 15 5.79 10.81 36.18
N ILE A 16 5.18 11.42 35.16
CA ILE A 16 5.81 12.46 34.33
C ILE A 16 5.40 13.87 34.78
N HIS A 17 4.21 14.02 35.36
CA HIS A 17 3.70 15.30 35.84
C HIS A 17 2.91 15.13 37.14
N GLU A 18 3.10 16.05 38.09
CA GLU A 18 2.49 15.97 39.44
C GLU A 18 0.98 16.25 39.43
N GLY A 19 0.53 17.19 38.59
CA GLY A 19 -0.90 17.45 38.33
C GLY A 19 -1.38 18.82 38.81
N PRO A 20 -2.70 19.10 38.75
CA PRO A 20 -3.80 18.18 38.39
C PRO A 20 -4.18 18.20 36.89
N PRO A 21 -4.39 17.04 36.22
CA PRO A 21 -4.23 15.68 36.72
C PRO A 21 -2.76 15.23 36.74
N ALA A 22 -2.44 14.33 37.66
CA ALA A 22 -1.16 13.62 37.67
C ALA A 22 -1.05 12.75 36.42
N VAL A 23 0.06 12.84 35.69
CA VAL A 23 0.25 12.11 34.43
C VAL A 23 1.29 11.01 34.61
N TYR A 24 0.92 9.78 34.23
CA TYR A 24 1.72 8.58 34.37
C TYR A 24 2.03 7.94 33.00
N GLN A 25 3.31 7.73 32.70
CA GLN A 25 3.75 6.91 31.57
C GLN A 25 3.63 5.44 31.93
N VAL A 26 2.71 4.75 31.29
CA VAL A 26 2.60 3.29 31.34
C VAL A 26 3.67 2.71 30.41
N ILE A 27 4.37 1.68 30.89
CA ILE A 27 5.41 0.98 30.12
C ILE A 27 4.81 -0.33 29.59
N PRO A 28 4.35 -0.38 28.32
CA PRO A 28 3.79 -1.61 27.76
C PRO A 28 4.89 -2.66 27.52
N LYS A 29 4.49 -3.93 27.57
CA LYS A 29 5.34 -5.03 27.11
C LYS A 29 5.51 -4.90 25.59
N LYS A 30 6.75 -4.69 25.15
CA LYS A 30 7.09 -4.58 23.73
C LYS A 30 7.54 -5.92 23.16
N GLU A 31 6.85 -6.35 22.11
CA GLU A 31 7.17 -7.54 21.33
C GLU A 31 7.28 -7.19 19.84
N MET A 32 8.04 -7.98 19.09
CA MET A 32 8.15 -7.83 17.64
C MET A 32 7.26 -8.85 16.95
N MET A 33 6.35 -8.38 16.10
CA MET A 33 5.55 -9.19 15.19
C MET A 33 6.07 -9.01 13.76
N GLY A 34 7.01 -9.87 13.37
CA GLY A 34 7.77 -9.64 12.15
C GLY A 34 8.57 -8.33 12.23
N THR A 35 8.21 -7.33 11.44
CA THR A 35 8.81 -5.99 11.47
C THR A 35 8.04 -4.98 12.34
N LEU A 36 6.84 -5.34 12.79
CA LEU A 36 5.94 -4.43 13.49
C LEU A 36 6.14 -4.52 14.99
N SER A 37 5.93 -3.41 15.68
CA SER A 37 5.93 -3.40 17.14
C SER A 37 4.53 -3.70 17.66
N ARG A 38 4.44 -4.68 18.56
CA ARG A 38 3.27 -4.94 19.39
C ARG A 38 3.55 -4.46 20.80
N LEU A 39 2.66 -3.63 21.33
CA LEU A 39 2.74 -3.04 22.66
C LEU A 39 1.52 -3.50 23.47
N THR A 40 1.75 -4.30 24.50
CA THR A 40 0.67 -4.93 25.29
C THR A 40 0.64 -4.37 26.70
N VAL A 41 -0.55 -4.00 27.19
CA VAL A 41 -0.82 -3.64 28.58
C VAL A 41 -1.87 -4.59 29.14
N GLY A 42 -1.58 -5.19 30.29
CA GLY A 42 -2.41 -6.23 30.91
C GLY A 42 -2.18 -7.62 30.34
N GLU A 43 -3.03 -8.58 30.76
CA GLU A 43 -2.95 -9.99 30.35
C GLU A 43 -4.19 -10.40 29.56
N GLU A 44 -3.98 -11.12 28.45
CA GLU A 44 -5.06 -11.59 27.57
C GLU A 44 -5.87 -12.72 28.24
N ASP A 45 -7.20 -12.55 28.29
CA ASP A 45 -8.14 -13.61 28.64
C ASP A 45 -8.90 -14.05 27.38
N GLU A 46 -8.55 -15.23 26.84
CA GLU A 46 -9.14 -15.79 25.60
C GLU A 46 -10.68 -15.95 25.67
N ARG A 47 -11.28 -15.94 26.86
CA ARG A 47 -12.74 -16.00 27.04
C ARG A 47 -13.41 -14.66 26.79
N LYS A 48 -12.65 -13.56 26.79
CA LYS A 48 -13.14 -12.21 26.53
C LYS A 48 -13.10 -11.94 25.02
N THR A 49 -14.15 -11.28 24.54
CA THR A 49 -14.15 -10.80 23.16
C THR A 49 -13.15 -9.65 23.01
N ASN A 50 -12.39 -9.63 21.93
CA ASN A 50 -11.50 -8.53 21.57
C ASN A 50 -12.07 -7.74 20.38
N LYS A 51 -11.98 -6.40 20.44
CA LYS A 51 -12.40 -5.50 19.36
C LYS A 51 -11.18 -4.81 18.77
N THR A 52 -11.05 -4.83 17.45
CA THR A 52 -9.90 -4.23 16.74
C THR A 52 -10.30 -2.97 15.98
N ILE A 53 -9.58 -1.88 16.21
CA ILE A 53 -9.73 -0.60 15.52
C ILE A 53 -8.45 -0.30 14.75
N LEU A 54 -8.56 0.07 13.48
CA LEU A 54 -7.46 0.64 12.72
C LEU A 54 -7.61 2.16 12.64
N LEU A 55 -6.59 2.92 13.05
CA LEU A 55 -6.60 4.38 13.00
C LEU A 55 -5.80 4.89 11.81
N VAL A 56 -6.40 5.77 11.01
CA VAL A 56 -5.79 6.35 9.80
C VAL A 56 -6.09 7.84 9.69
N GLY A 57 -5.13 8.65 9.28
CA GLY A 57 -5.31 10.10 9.15
C GLY A 57 -3.98 10.83 9.02
N GLU A 58 -4.04 12.14 8.72
CA GLU A 58 -2.86 13.00 8.57
C GLU A 58 -1.97 13.00 9.82
N THR A 59 -0.69 13.35 9.63
CA THR A 59 0.18 13.74 10.74
C THR A 59 -0.45 14.91 11.50
N GLY A 60 -0.42 14.85 12.83
CA GLY A 60 -0.92 15.93 13.68
C GLY A 60 -2.44 15.96 13.87
N THR A 61 -3.21 15.02 13.31
CA THR A 61 -4.67 14.90 13.57
C THR A 61 -5.00 14.34 14.95
N GLY A 62 -4.01 14.03 15.78
CA GLY A 62 -4.23 13.59 17.17
C GLY A 62 -4.50 12.10 17.35
N LYS A 63 -4.06 11.22 16.42
CA LYS A 63 -4.16 9.76 16.54
C LYS A 63 -3.56 9.23 17.86
N SER A 64 -2.31 9.57 18.15
CA SER A 64 -1.61 9.17 19.38
C SER A 64 -2.34 9.66 20.64
N THR A 65 -2.87 10.88 20.61
CA THR A 65 -3.65 11.43 21.72
C THR A 65 -4.98 10.70 21.90
N LEU A 66 -5.63 10.32 20.80
CA LEU A 66 -6.85 9.51 20.82
C LEU A 66 -6.60 8.10 21.36
N ILE A 67 -5.46 7.48 21.05
CA ILE A 67 -5.05 6.19 21.63
C ILE A 67 -4.96 6.29 23.16
N ASN A 68 -4.29 7.34 23.67
CA ASN A 68 -4.22 7.59 25.11
C ASN A 68 -5.62 7.82 25.71
N ALA A 69 -6.51 8.54 25.03
CA ALA A 69 -7.88 8.75 25.49
C ALA A 69 -8.70 7.44 25.52
N LEU A 70 -8.58 6.60 24.50
CA LEU A 70 -9.21 5.27 24.45
C LEU A 70 -8.69 4.35 25.56
N PHE A 71 -7.39 4.42 25.86
CA PHE A 71 -6.79 3.67 26.96
C PHE A 71 -7.35 4.09 28.31
N ASN A 72 -7.39 5.40 28.62
CA ASN A 72 -7.95 5.90 29.87
C ASN A 72 -9.45 5.56 30.00
N PHE A 73 -10.19 5.65 28.89
CA PHE A 73 -11.57 5.21 28.85
C PHE A 73 -11.66 3.73 29.20
N ALA A 74 -10.91 2.84 28.55
CA ALA A 74 -10.91 1.39 28.80
C ALA A 74 -10.58 1.03 30.26
N VAL A 75 -9.59 1.70 30.86
CA VAL A 75 -9.21 1.55 32.28
C VAL A 75 -10.32 2.01 33.24
N GLY A 76 -11.22 2.90 32.77
CA GLY A 76 -12.31 3.45 33.56
C GLY A 76 -11.91 4.64 34.42
N VAL A 77 -10.94 5.43 33.97
CA VAL A 77 -10.56 6.70 34.61
C VAL A 77 -11.74 7.66 34.61
N LYS A 78 -11.98 8.33 35.74
CA LYS A 78 -13.00 9.38 35.90
C LYS A 78 -12.33 10.75 36.05
N PHE A 79 -13.08 11.81 35.77
CA PHE A 79 -12.58 13.17 35.88
C PHE A 79 -12.07 13.49 37.28
N GLU A 80 -12.76 12.98 38.30
CA GLU A 80 -12.51 13.20 39.72
C GLU A 80 -11.32 12.40 40.26
N ASP A 81 -10.83 11.40 39.52
CA ASP A 81 -9.66 10.61 39.92
C ASP A 81 -8.37 11.44 39.87
N ASN A 82 -8.37 12.56 39.11
CA ASN A 82 -7.22 13.46 38.93
C ASN A 82 -5.94 12.75 38.48
N VAL A 83 -6.09 11.66 37.72
CA VAL A 83 -5.00 10.92 37.09
C VAL A 83 -5.21 10.81 35.58
N TRP A 84 -4.11 10.67 34.85
CA TRP A 84 -4.12 10.42 33.41
C TRP A 84 -2.97 9.50 33.04
N PHE A 85 -3.26 8.45 32.28
CA PHE A 85 -2.24 7.51 31.81
C PHE A 85 -1.85 7.77 30.35
N GLN A 86 -0.57 7.57 30.02
CA GLN A 86 -0.05 7.64 28.65
C GLN A 86 0.61 6.33 28.29
N ILE A 87 0.20 5.72 27.17
CA ILE A 87 0.84 4.53 26.58
C ILE A 87 1.63 4.89 25.31
N VAL A 88 1.27 6.01 24.67
CA VAL A 88 2.03 6.61 23.56
C VAL A 88 2.72 7.86 24.09
N GLU A 89 4.05 7.89 24.01
CA GLU A 89 4.86 9.04 24.40
C GLU A 89 4.60 10.23 23.46
N ASP A 90 4.53 11.44 24.01
CA ASP A 90 4.63 12.67 23.23
C ASP A 90 6.12 12.93 22.95
N GLU A 91 6.70 12.34 21.90
CA GLU A 91 8.06 12.72 21.50
C GLU A 91 8.12 14.22 21.18
N LYS A 92 9.08 14.94 21.78
CA LYS A 92 9.29 16.39 21.60
C LYS A 92 9.89 16.74 20.22
N ARG A 93 9.34 16.21 19.14
CA ARG A 93 9.68 16.60 17.76
C ARG A 93 8.59 17.52 17.20
N ASP A 94 8.95 18.37 16.25
CA ASP A 94 8.02 19.33 15.66
C ASP A 94 6.70 18.68 15.20
N GLN A 95 5.58 19.38 15.42
CA GLN A 95 4.23 18.92 15.01
C GLN A 95 4.09 18.67 13.50
N THR A 96 5.10 19.05 12.72
CA THR A 96 5.20 18.88 11.27
C THR A 96 5.75 17.51 10.86
N GLU A 97 6.37 16.74 11.76
CA GLU A 97 6.92 15.40 11.49
C GLU A 97 6.02 14.28 12.04
N SER A 98 5.93 13.16 11.31
CA SER A 98 5.17 11.98 11.78
C SER A 98 5.87 11.39 13.01
N GLN A 99 5.17 11.42 14.15
CA GLN A 99 5.65 10.85 15.42
C GLN A 99 5.64 9.32 15.39
N THR A 100 4.69 8.72 14.67
CA THR A 100 4.64 7.28 14.40
C THR A 100 5.46 6.98 13.13
N LEU A 101 6.58 6.27 13.27
CA LEU A 101 7.52 5.94 12.18
C LEU A 101 7.19 4.62 11.45
N ASP A 102 6.40 3.74 12.08
CA ASP A 102 5.97 2.45 11.51
C ASP A 102 4.59 2.07 12.07
N VAL A 103 3.95 1.05 11.52
CA VAL A 103 2.66 0.57 12.07
C VAL A 103 2.88 -0.07 13.44
N ILE A 104 2.08 0.34 14.45
CA ILE A 104 2.19 -0.16 15.83
C ILE A 104 0.84 -0.77 16.24
N VAL A 105 0.89 -1.96 16.85
CA VAL A 105 -0.30 -2.63 17.38
C VAL A 105 -0.32 -2.49 18.90
N TYR A 106 -1.28 -1.74 19.42
CA TYR A 106 -1.53 -1.61 20.85
C TYR A 106 -2.59 -2.62 21.29
N GLN A 107 -2.29 -3.41 22.31
CA GLN A 107 -3.21 -4.36 22.91
C GLN A 107 -3.49 -3.96 24.36
N ILE A 108 -4.77 -3.81 24.68
CA ILE A 108 -5.26 -3.36 25.98
C ILE A 108 -6.15 -4.48 26.53
N PHE A 109 -5.64 -5.19 27.53
CA PHE A 109 -6.27 -6.37 28.13
C PHE A 109 -6.44 -6.21 29.65
N GLY A 110 -7.33 -7.00 30.25
CA GLY A 110 -7.49 -7.05 31.71
C GLY A 110 -8.33 -5.91 32.30
N PHE A 111 -8.89 -5.06 31.44
CA PHE A 111 -9.80 -3.96 31.83
C PHE A 111 -11.25 -4.23 31.41
N GLU A 112 -11.56 -5.45 30.98
CA GLU A 112 -12.91 -5.83 30.57
C GLU A 112 -13.88 -5.79 31.77
N GLY A 113 -15.00 -5.10 31.62
CA GLY A 113 -15.98 -4.91 32.68
C GLY A 113 -15.83 -3.60 33.45
N GLN A 114 -14.84 -2.77 33.11
CA GLN A 114 -14.81 -1.35 33.50
C GLN A 114 -15.81 -0.57 32.62
N THR A 115 -15.33 0.28 31.71
CA THR A 115 -16.20 0.99 30.74
C THR A 115 -16.47 0.14 29.50
N LEU A 116 -15.52 -0.71 29.11
CA LEU A 116 -15.60 -1.58 27.94
C LEU A 116 -15.92 -3.02 28.37
N PRO A 117 -16.89 -3.70 27.74
CA PRO A 117 -17.18 -5.10 28.03
C PRO A 117 -16.26 -6.08 27.28
N PHE A 118 -15.25 -5.57 26.57
CA PHE A 118 -14.36 -6.31 25.67
C PHE A 118 -12.94 -5.76 25.78
N SER A 119 -11.97 -6.57 25.37
CA SER A 119 -10.58 -6.13 25.15
C SER A 119 -10.48 -5.25 23.93
N LEU A 120 -9.46 -4.39 23.87
CA LEU A 120 -9.27 -3.46 22.77
C LEU A 120 -7.90 -3.63 22.12
N THR A 121 -7.88 -3.84 20.81
CA THR A 121 -6.68 -3.77 19.98
C THR A 121 -6.77 -2.56 19.06
N ILE A 122 -5.73 -1.74 19.04
CA ILE A 122 -5.66 -0.53 18.21
C ILE A 122 -4.45 -0.65 17.30
N ILE A 123 -4.66 -0.58 15.99
CA ILE A 123 -3.60 -0.52 14.99
C ILE A 123 -3.40 0.97 14.66
N ASP A 124 -2.27 1.51 15.07
CA ASP A 124 -1.85 2.87 14.75
C ASP A 124 -1.02 2.86 13.47
N THR A 125 -1.36 3.74 12.52
CA THR A 125 -0.56 3.94 11.31
C THR A 125 0.22 5.25 11.40
N PRO A 126 1.39 5.34 10.76
CA PRO A 126 2.01 6.63 10.46
C PRO A 126 1.03 7.63 9.83
N GLY A 127 1.32 8.93 9.95
CA GLY A 127 0.54 9.94 9.27
C GLY A 127 0.60 9.77 7.75
N TYR A 128 -0.48 9.29 7.14
CA TYR A 128 -0.60 9.17 5.69
C TYR A 128 -0.45 10.55 5.03
N GLY A 129 0.14 10.59 3.83
CA GLY A 129 0.36 11.86 3.12
C GLY A 129 1.34 12.79 3.83
N SER A 130 2.31 12.24 4.57
CA SER A 130 3.46 12.99 5.10
C SER A 130 4.21 13.70 3.94
N THR A 131 5.13 14.62 4.25
CA THR A 131 5.97 15.32 3.25
C THR A 131 6.86 14.40 2.41
N ARG A 132 6.84 13.08 2.65
CA ARG A 132 7.77 12.08 2.12
C ARG A 132 7.27 11.29 0.89
N GLY A 133 6.00 11.43 0.50
CA GLY A 133 5.49 10.99 -0.81
C GLY A 133 4.99 9.54 -0.93
N ILE A 134 4.63 9.14 -2.15
CA ILE A 134 3.95 7.87 -2.52
C ILE A 134 4.69 6.61 -2.05
N GLU A 135 6.03 6.66 -1.98
CA GLU A 135 6.84 5.50 -1.56
C GLU A 135 6.62 5.12 -0.08
N GLU A 136 6.40 6.11 0.79
CA GLU A 136 6.12 5.85 2.21
C GLU A 136 4.71 5.26 2.38
N ASP A 137 3.71 5.76 1.64
CA ASP A 137 2.34 5.20 1.67
C ASP A 137 2.29 3.75 1.14
N ASN A 138 3.10 3.44 0.13
CA ASN A 138 3.29 2.06 -0.33
C ASN A 138 3.92 1.20 0.78
N SER A 139 4.87 1.74 1.54
CA SER A 139 5.48 1.01 2.65
C SER A 139 4.47 0.70 3.75
N VAL A 140 3.60 1.65 4.12
CA VAL A 140 2.53 1.43 5.11
C VAL A 140 1.53 0.38 4.61
N SER A 141 1.18 0.42 3.33
CA SER A 141 0.30 -0.59 2.70
C SER A 141 0.89 -2.00 2.76
N GLN A 142 2.20 -2.13 2.53
CA GLN A 142 2.92 -3.39 2.71
C GLN A 142 2.94 -3.82 4.18
N ARG A 143 3.21 -2.92 5.12
CA ARG A 143 3.18 -3.22 6.56
C ARG A 143 1.82 -3.74 7.02
N LEU A 144 0.73 -3.13 6.57
CA LEU A 144 -0.63 -3.58 6.87
C LEU A 144 -0.92 -4.94 6.23
N LEU A 145 -0.47 -5.17 4.99
CA LEU A 145 -0.57 -6.48 4.35
C LEU A 145 0.14 -7.58 5.14
N ASP A 146 1.34 -7.27 5.61
CA ASP A 146 2.16 -8.17 6.43
C ASP A 146 1.43 -8.51 7.73
N LEU A 147 0.85 -7.50 8.39
CA LEU A 147 0.03 -7.66 9.59
C LEU A 147 -1.18 -8.57 9.35
N PHE A 148 -1.87 -8.41 8.22
CA PHE A 148 -3.11 -9.13 7.93
C PHE A 148 -2.91 -10.56 7.44
N ARG A 149 -1.68 -10.94 7.09
CA ARG A 149 -1.34 -12.29 6.61
C ARG A 149 -0.59 -13.13 7.62
N SER A 150 0.11 -12.50 8.56
CA SER A 150 0.88 -13.19 9.58
C SER A 150 -0.04 -14.12 10.39
N GLU A 151 0.41 -15.34 10.71
CA GLU A 151 -0.36 -16.30 11.52
C GLU A 151 -0.76 -15.68 12.85
N ASP A 152 0.20 -15.06 13.54
CA ASP A 152 -0.03 -14.33 14.80
C ASP A 152 -0.64 -12.92 14.60
N GLY A 153 -0.96 -12.55 13.36
CA GLY A 153 -1.39 -11.21 12.93
C GLY A 153 -2.86 -10.88 13.21
N VAL A 154 -3.36 -9.84 12.52
CA VAL A 154 -4.76 -9.39 12.65
C VAL A 154 -5.59 -9.90 11.49
N HIS A 155 -6.56 -10.78 11.78
CA HIS A 155 -7.38 -11.44 10.75
C HIS A 155 -8.77 -10.82 10.57
N GLN A 156 -9.19 -9.96 11.50
CA GLN A 156 -10.49 -9.30 11.49
C GLN A 156 -10.39 -7.91 12.11
N ILE A 157 -11.24 -6.98 11.66
CA ILE A 157 -11.35 -5.64 12.23
C ILE A 157 -12.81 -5.28 12.52
N ASN A 158 -13.02 -4.48 13.56
CA ASN A 158 -14.34 -3.99 13.94
C ASN A 158 -14.58 -2.58 13.42
N ALA A 159 -13.55 -1.73 13.40
CA ALA A 159 -13.67 -0.38 12.87
C ALA A 159 -12.41 0.07 12.15
N VAL A 160 -12.59 0.90 11.13
CA VAL A 160 -11.54 1.76 10.55
C VAL A 160 -11.91 3.19 10.89
N GLY A 161 -11.12 3.83 11.75
CA GLY A 161 -11.32 5.19 12.20
C GLY A 161 -10.54 6.19 11.35
N LEU A 162 -11.22 6.95 10.50
CA LEU A 162 -10.65 8.10 9.80
C LEU A 162 -10.53 9.28 10.78
N VAL A 163 -9.32 9.60 11.19
CA VAL A 163 -9.04 10.61 12.21
C VAL A 163 -8.82 11.99 11.58
N MET A 164 -9.70 12.93 11.90
CA MET A 164 -9.72 14.31 11.38
C MET A 164 -9.76 15.34 12.53
N LYS A 165 -9.45 16.60 12.28
CA LYS A 165 -9.68 17.69 13.23
C LYS A 165 -11.03 18.33 12.99
N ALA A 166 -11.69 18.82 14.05
CA ALA A 166 -12.95 19.56 13.93
C ALA A 166 -12.80 20.86 13.11
N SER A 167 -11.60 21.45 13.09
CA SER A 167 -11.26 22.63 12.29
C SER A 167 -11.02 22.35 10.80
N ASP A 168 -11.12 21.09 10.36
CA ASP A 168 -10.89 20.73 8.97
C ASP A 168 -12.09 21.18 8.13
N ASN A 169 -11.97 22.37 7.53
CA ASN A 169 -13.09 23.02 6.85
C ASN A 169 -13.31 22.56 5.40
N ARG A 170 -12.39 21.76 4.88
CA ARG A 170 -12.41 21.18 3.54
C ARG A 170 -11.70 19.84 3.59
N LEU A 171 -12.18 18.88 2.81
CA LEU A 171 -11.34 17.77 2.37
C LEU A 171 -10.31 18.38 1.42
N SER A 172 -9.14 18.71 1.97
CA SER A 172 -7.99 19.11 1.15
C SER A 172 -7.68 17.98 0.16
N ASP A 173 -7.03 18.30 -0.97
CA ASP A 173 -6.57 17.26 -1.89
C ASP A 173 -5.72 16.20 -1.17
N ARG A 174 -5.01 16.63 -0.11
CA ARG A 174 -4.25 15.77 0.80
C ARG A 174 -5.14 14.83 1.61
N LEU A 175 -6.17 15.33 2.29
CA LEU A 175 -7.06 14.47 3.08
C LEU A 175 -7.83 13.50 2.18
N ARG A 176 -8.18 13.92 0.95
CA ARG A 176 -8.84 13.06 -0.02
C ARG A 176 -7.89 11.95 -0.47
N TYR A 177 -6.66 12.30 -0.80
CA TYR A 177 -5.61 11.34 -1.11
C TYR A 177 -5.40 10.33 0.02
N ILE A 178 -5.45 10.76 1.28
CA ILE A 178 -5.26 9.88 2.43
C ILE A 178 -6.43 8.92 2.56
N PHE A 179 -7.65 9.44 2.46
CA PHE A 179 -8.83 8.58 2.44
C PHE A 179 -8.78 7.59 1.27
N ASP A 180 -8.45 8.05 0.07
CA ASP A 180 -8.31 7.20 -1.11
C ASP A 180 -7.25 6.11 -0.86
N SER A 181 -6.09 6.48 -0.35
CA SER A 181 -5.00 5.56 -0.02
C SER A 181 -5.42 4.50 1.00
N VAL A 182 -6.09 4.89 2.08
CA VAL A 182 -6.59 3.98 3.11
C VAL A 182 -7.67 3.07 2.56
N THR A 183 -8.66 3.62 1.87
CA THR A 183 -9.77 2.85 1.31
C THR A 183 -9.32 1.92 0.19
N SER A 184 -8.22 2.24 -0.48
CA SER A 184 -7.61 1.42 -1.51
C SER A 184 -7.06 0.09 -0.99
N LEU A 185 -6.83 -0.01 0.33
CA LEU A 185 -6.36 -1.23 0.98
C LEU A 185 -7.48 -2.25 1.13
N PHE A 186 -8.72 -1.79 1.29
CA PHE A 186 -9.82 -2.59 1.77
C PHE A 186 -10.69 -3.15 0.65
N GLY A 187 -11.25 -4.33 0.93
CA GLY A 187 -12.34 -4.88 0.15
C GLY A 187 -13.61 -4.03 0.24
N ASN A 188 -14.48 -4.17 -0.76
CA ASN A 188 -15.80 -3.51 -0.78
C ASN A 188 -16.75 -3.93 0.38
N ASP A 189 -16.33 -4.90 1.19
CA ASP A 189 -17.06 -5.46 2.33
C ASP A 189 -16.81 -4.70 3.66
N LEU A 190 -15.95 -3.68 3.66
CA LEU A 190 -15.56 -2.91 4.85
C LEU A 190 -16.26 -1.56 5.03
N GLU A 191 -17.07 -1.11 4.07
CA GLU A 191 -17.70 0.22 4.08
C GLU A 191 -18.45 0.52 5.39
N ARG A 192 -19.22 -0.45 5.90
CA ARG A 192 -20.00 -0.35 7.15
C ARG A 192 -19.16 -0.26 8.43
N ASN A 193 -17.87 -0.59 8.35
CA ASN A 193 -16.94 -0.57 9.48
C ASN A 193 -16.13 0.74 9.51
N ILE A 194 -16.26 1.61 8.50
CA ILE A 194 -15.52 2.88 8.44
C ILE A 194 -16.32 3.96 9.15
N VAL A 195 -15.66 4.64 10.09
CA VAL A 195 -16.22 5.74 10.89
C VAL A 195 -15.26 6.91 10.94
N THR A 196 -15.77 8.11 11.18
CA THR A 196 -14.94 9.31 11.35
C THR A 196 -14.71 9.60 12.82
N LEU A 197 -13.45 9.80 13.22
CA LEU A 197 -13.06 10.16 14.58
C LEU A 197 -12.55 11.61 14.59
N ILE A 198 -13.34 12.53 15.10
CA ILE A 198 -13.11 13.96 14.98
C ILE A 198 -12.49 14.47 16.27
N THR A 199 -11.21 14.84 16.19
CA THR A 199 -10.40 15.34 17.30
C THR A 199 -10.46 16.87 17.39
N HIS A 200 -9.94 17.44 18.47
CA HIS A 200 -9.93 18.88 18.72
C HIS A 200 -11.34 19.51 18.65
N SER A 201 -12.37 18.72 18.95
CA SER A 201 -13.76 19.17 18.93
C SER A 201 -14.07 20.02 20.16
N ASP A 202 -15.00 20.96 20.01
CA ASP A 202 -15.62 21.69 21.11
C ASP A 202 -16.94 21.05 21.57
N GLY A 203 -17.26 19.83 21.10
CA GLY A 203 -18.47 19.08 21.43
C GLY A 203 -19.69 19.47 20.61
N LYS A 204 -19.60 20.48 19.74
CA LYS A 204 -20.67 20.83 18.81
C LYS A 204 -20.61 19.96 17.56
N THR A 205 -21.75 19.89 16.87
CA THR A 205 -21.83 19.27 15.55
C THR A 205 -20.71 19.84 14.64
N PRO A 206 -19.96 18.98 13.94
CA PRO A 206 -18.87 19.43 13.09
C PRO A 206 -19.36 19.64 11.64
N GLU A 207 -20.20 20.65 11.38
CA GLU A 207 -20.85 20.84 10.06
C GLU A 207 -19.86 20.85 8.91
N ASN A 208 -18.72 21.54 9.06
CA ASN A 208 -17.75 21.67 7.98
C ASN A 208 -17.14 20.31 7.58
N VAL A 209 -16.83 19.47 8.57
CA VAL A 209 -16.29 18.12 8.33
C VAL A 209 -17.34 17.24 7.66
N LEU A 210 -18.59 17.28 8.15
CA LEU A 210 -19.68 16.48 7.58
C LEU A 210 -19.98 16.88 6.12
N GLN A 211 -20.05 18.19 5.84
CA GLN A 211 -20.23 18.69 4.47
C GLN A 211 -19.05 18.31 3.56
N ALA A 212 -17.82 18.33 4.08
CA ALA A 212 -16.64 17.92 3.33
C ALA A 212 -16.69 16.43 2.95
N LEU A 213 -17.03 15.56 3.91
CA LEU A 213 -17.19 14.12 3.70
C LEU A 213 -18.30 13.82 2.69
N GLU A 214 -19.44 14.49 2.78
CA GLU A 214 -20.56 14.32 1.86
C GLU A 214 -20.19 14.77 0.43
N LYS A 215 -19.57 15.95 0.29
CA LYS A 215 -19.11 16.46 -1.01
C LYS A 215 -18.08 15.55 -1.67
N ALA A 216 -17.20 14.94 -0.87
CA ALA A 216 -16.21 13.99 -1.36
C ALA A 216 -16.79 12.59 -1.62
N LYS A 217 -18.08 12.35 -1.32
CA LYS A 217 -18.78 11.07 -1.50
C LYS A 217 -18.04 9.90 -0.84
N ILE A 218 -17.54 10.15 0.36
CA ILE A 218 -16.79 9.19 1.17
C ILE A 218 -17.69 7.99 1.51
N LYS A 219 -17.30 6.79 1.05
CA LYS A 219 -17.92 5.53 1.43
C LYS A 219 -17.60 5.21 2.88
N CYS A 220 -18.58 5.32 3.76
CA CYS A 220 -18.43 5.06 5.18
C CYS A 220 -19.76 4.63 5.79
N SER A 221 -19.70 4.12 7.01
CA SER A 221 -20.89 3.82 7.79
C SER A 221 -21.73 5.08 7.96
N LYS A 222 -23.05 4.91 7.98
CA LYS A 222 -24.00 6.00 8.17
C LYS A 222 -24.77 5.83 9.47
N ASN A 223 -25.02 6.95 10.15
CA ASN A 223 -25.87 7.00 11.33
C ASN A 223 -27.36 6.98 10.95
N GLU A 224 -28.24 7.02 11.96
CA GLU A 224 -29.71 7.02 11.79
C GLU A 224 -30.23 8.22 10.97
N LYS A 225 -29.46 9.32 10.93
CA LYS A 225 -29.77 10.51 10.12
C LYS A 225 -29.23 10.44 8.69
N ASN A 226 -28.73 9.26 8.26
CA ASN A 226 -28.10 9.04 6.96
C ASN A 226 -26.85 9.92 6.72
N GLN A 227 -26.20 10.40 7.79
CA GLN A 227 -24.94 11.13 7.75
C GLN A 227 -23.77 10.18 8.03
N PRO A 228 -22.54 10.51 7.62
CA PRO A 228 -21.34 9.77 8.03
C PRO A 228 -21.32 9.52 9.55
N ALA A 229 -21.16 8.26 9.95
CA ALA A 229 -21.02 7.90 11.35
C ALA A 229 -19.74 8.53 11.90
N HIS A 230 -19.87 9.34 12.95
CA HIS A 230 -18.78 10.11 13.50
C HIS A 230 -18.85 10.18 15.03
N PHE A 231 -17.69 10.39 15.63
CA PHE A 231 -17.53 10.54 17.08
C PHE A 231 -16.61 11.73 17.38
N LEU A 232 -16.92 12.50 18.43
CA LEU A 232 -16.22 13.74 18.77
C LEU A 232 -15.30 13.56 19.98
N PHE A 233 -14.08 14.09 19.87
CA PHE A 233 -13.07 14.02 20.91
C PHE A 233 -12.34 15.36 21.05
N ASN A 234 -12.18 15.87 22.28
CA ASN A 234 -11.34 17.04 22.51
C ASN A 234 -9.84 16.69 22.57
N ASN A 235 -9.52 15.52 23.12
CA ASN A 235 -8.17 14.97 23.33
C ASN A 235 -7.25 15.80 24.27
N GLN A 236 -7.77 16.76 25.04
CA GLN A 236 -6.96 17.61 25.96
C GLN A 236 -7.01 17.18 27.43
N GLN A 237 -7.47 15.98 27.75
CA GLN A 237 -7.75 15.57 29.13
C GLN A 237 -6.53 15.55 30.07
N LYS A 238 -5.31 15.50 29.50
CA LYS A 238 -4.02 15.60 30.23
C LYS A 238 -3.61 17.02 30.64
N GLN A 239 -4.29 18.05 30.14
CA GLN A 239 -3.92 19.45 30.41
C GLN A 239 -4.11 19.79 31.89
N GLN A 240 -3.21 20.64 32.38
CA GLN A 240 -3.17 21.05 33.78
C GLN A 240 -4.32 21.99 34.11
N ARG A 241 -4.93 21.78 35.28
CA ARG A 241 -6.17 22.42 35.73
C ARG A 241 -5.89 23.33 36.92
N TYR A 242 -5.04 24.33 36.74
CA TYR A 242 -4.58 25.20 37.84
C TYR A 242 -5.61 26.26 38.24
N THR A 243 -6.47 26.69 37.31
CA THR A 243 -7.48 27.70 37.57
C THR A 243 -8.89 27.13 37.50
N GLU A 244 -9.87 27.78 38.15
CA GLU A 244 -11.28 27.41 38.05
C GLU A 244 -11.79 27.42 36.60
N LYS A 245 -11.28 28.34 35.78
CA LYS A 245 -11.56 28.39 34.34
C LYS A 245 -11.07 27.12 33.63
N ASP A 246 -9.85 26.67 33.93
CA ASP A 246 -9.26 25.46 33.32
C ASP A 246 -10.00 24.20 33.77
N ILE A 247 -10.43 24.15 35.04
CA ILE A 247 -11.25 23.07 35.59
C ILE A 247 -12.59 22.99 34.84
N ASN A 248 -13.31 24.10 34.72
CA ASN A 248 -14.61 24.15 34.06
C ASN A 248 -14.52 23.78 32.58
N ALA A 249 -13.51 24.31 31.86
CA ALA A 249 -13.27 23.96 30.47
C ALA A 249 -12.91 22.47 30.30
N SER A 250 -12.04 21.95 31.18
CA SER A 250 -11.65 20.53 31.16
C SER A 250 -12.81 19.61 31.49
N LYS A 251 -13.68 19.99 32.43
CA LYS A 251 -14.87 19.21 32.80
C LYS A 251 -15.86 19.13 31.65
N TYR A 252 -16.16 20.25 31.02
CA TYR A 252 -16.98 20.28 29.81
C TYR A 252 -16.42 19.37 28.72
N SER A 253 -15.12 19.51 28.42
CA SER A 253 -14.45 18.67 27.42
C SER A 253 -14.41 17.19 27.77
N TRP A 254 -14.28 16.87 29.06
CA TRP A 254 -14.33 15.50 29.55
C TRP A 254 -15.72 14.89 29.35
N ASP A 255 -16.76 15.59 29.77
CA ASP A 255 -18.13 15.04 29.82
C ASP A 255 -18.61 14.67 28.41
N PHE A 256 -18.47 15.56 27.42
CA PHE A 256 -18.87 15.22 26.04
C PHE A 256 -17.96 14.16 25.41
N THR A 257 -16.65 14.17 25.69
CA THR A 257 -15.74 13.14 25.15
C THR A 257 -16.10 11.76 25.71
N ASN A 258 -16.47 11.69 26.99
CA ASN A 258 -16.84 10.43 27.64
C ASN A 258 -18.20 9.90 27.14
N GLU A 259 -19.15 10.79 26.83
CA GLU A 259 -20.40 10.44 26.15
C GLU A 259 -20.12 9.83 24.77
N GLU A 260 -19.28 10.49 23.96
CA GLU A 260 -18.91 10.05 22.62
C GLU A 260 -18.09 8.73 22.61
N MET A 261 -17.24 8.52 23.61
CA MET A 261 -16.59 7.22 23.84
C MET A 261 -17.61 6.13 24.16
N GLY A 262 -18.68 6.45 24.88
CA GLY A 262 -19.84 5.57 25.11
C GLY A 262 -20.54 5.19 23.80
N HIS A 263 -20.79 6.16 22.93
CA HIS A 263 -21.35 5.91 21.59
C HIS A 263 -20.42 5.03 20.74
N LEU A 264 -19.10 5.28 20.77
CA LEU A 264 -18.12 4.46 20.07
C LEU A 264 -18.07 3.02 20.61
N ARG A 265 -18.13 2.84 21.94
CA ARG A 265 -18.24 1.51 22.56
C ARG A 265 -19.45 0.76 22.04
N ASP A 266 -20.61 1.42 22.00
CA ASP A 266 -21.86 0.78 21.58
C ASP A 266 -21.82 0.43 20.08
N PHE A 267 -21.23 1.30 19.25
CA PHE A 267 -20.92 0.99 17.86
C PHE A 267 -20.03 -0.27 17.75
N LEU A 268 -18.90 -0.34 18.45
CA LEU A 268 -17.99 -1.48 18.40
C LEU A 268 -18.61 -2.78 18.90
N LYS A 269 -19.46 -2.70 19.94
CA LYS A 269 -20.20 -3.84 20.48
C LYS A 269 -21.13 -4.44 19.43
N ASN A 270 -21.90 -3.59 18.75
CA ASN A 270 -22.92 -3.99 17.78
C ASN A 270 -22.35 -4.27 16.38
N THR A 271 -21.14 -3.80 16.10
CA THR A 271 -20.49 -4.00 14.80
C THR A 271 -19.95 -5.42 14.65
N LYS A 272 -20.40 -6.09 13.58
CA LYS A 272 -19.89 -7.40 13.18
C LYS A 272 -18.41 -7.29 12.79
N PRO A 273 -17.52 -8.12 13.34
CA PRO A 273 -16.13 -8.20 12.89
C PRO A 273 -16.08 -8.54 11.40
N GLN A 274 -15.26 -7.80 10.65
CA GLN A 274 -15.06 -8.01 9.22
C GLN A 274 -13.77 -8.78 8.98
N PRO A 275 -13.82 -10.01 8.44
CA PRO A 275 -12.64 -10.76 8.06
C PRO A 275 -11.84 -10.05 6.96
N LEU A 276 -10.52 -10.06 7.05
CA LEU A 276 -9.63 -9.32 6.16
C LEU A 276 -9.22 -10.09 4.89
N LYS A 277 -9.90 -11.20 4.56
CA LYS A 277 -9.59 -12.02 3.38
C LYS A 277 -9.68 -11.22 2.07
N THR A 278 -10.74 -10.42 1.91
CA THR A 278 -10.95 -9.58 0.72
C THR A 278 -9.87 -8.49 0.63
N THR A 279 -9.55 -7.83 1.75
CA THR A 279 -8.45 -6.86 1.87
C THR A 279 -7.11 -7.47 1.45
N VAL A 280 -6.79 -8.67 1.94
CA VAL A 280 -5.58 -9.40 1.55
C VAL A 280 -5.56 -9.71 0.04
N GLU A 281 -6.71 -10.02 -0.56
CA GLU A 281 -6.83 -10.22 -2.00
C GLU A 281 -6.65 -8.93 -2.81
N VAL A 282 -7.22 -7.80 -2.36
CA VAL A 282 -7.03 -6.47 -2.95
C VAL A 282 -5.55 -6.11 -3.00
N LEU A 283 -4.87 -6.24 -1.86
CA LEU A 283 -3.45 -5.90 -1.74
C LEU A 283 -2.55 -6.84 -2.58
N ASN A 284 -2.88 -8.14 -2.64
CA ASN A 284 -2.25 -9.08 -3.58
C ASN A 284 -2.38 -8.64 -5.04
N GLU A 285 -3.59 -8.25 -5.44
CA GLU A 285 -3.88 -7.89 -6.83
C GLU A 285 -3.18 -6.60 -7.25
N ARG A 286 -3.01 -5.64 -6.32
CA ARG A 286 -2.17 -4.45 -6.57
C ARG A 286 -0.71 -4.81 -6.81
N ILE A 287 -0.15 -5.69 -5.98
CA ILE A 287 1.23 -6.18 -6.17
C ILE A 287 1.39 -6.86 -7.53
N ARG A 288 0.40 -7.66 -7.94
CA ARG A 288 0.38 -8.28 -9.28
C ARG A 288 0.31 -7.23 -10.39
N LEU A 289 -0.55 -6.23 -10.28
CA LEU A 289 -0.64 -5.15 -11.26
C LEU A 289 0.72 -4.44 -11.42
N THR A 290 1.36 -4.07 -10.30
CA THR A 290 2.69 -3.44 -10.31
C THR A 290 3.72 -4.34 -10.98
N ALA A 291 3.76 -5.62 -10.62
CA ALA A 291 4.69 -6.59 -11.20
C ALA A 291 4.44 -6.83 -12.70
N CYS A 292 3.18 -6.94 -13.12
CA CYS A 292 2.80 -7.06 -14.53
C CYS A 292 3.25 -5.82 -15.33
N ILE A 293 3.03 -4.61 -14.82
CA ILE A 293 3.45 -3.37 -15.49
C ILE A 293 4.97 -3.26 -15.57
N GLN A 294 5.69 -3.63 -14.50
CA GLN A 294 7.14 -3.60 -14.51
C GLN A 294 7.71 -4.58 -15.53
N ASN A 295 7.22 -5.83 -15.54
CA ASN A 295 7.60 -6.84 -16.52
C ASN A 295 7.25 -6.40 -17.96
N LEU A 296 6.09 -5.77 -18.16
CA LEU A 296 5.67 -5.19 -19.44
C LEU A 296 6.64 -4.11 -19.93
N LYS A 297 7.07 -3.18 -19.06
CA LYS A 297 8.06 -2.14 -19.40
C LYS A 297 9.39 -2.75 -19.86
N GLU A 298 9.89 -3.74 -19.12
CA GLU A 298 11.15 -4.43 -19.45
C GLU A 298 11.07 -5.14 -20.82
N ARG A 299 9.91 -5.72 -21.15
CA ARG A 299 9.69 -6.37 -22.45
C ARG A 299 9.51 -5.39 -23.60
N ILE A 300 8.88 -4.23 -23.34
CA ILE A 300 8.82 -3.16 -24.34
C ILE A 300 10.24 -2.73 -24.71
N GLU A 301 11.09 -2.51 -23.71
CA GLU A 301 12.50 -2.16 -23.94
C GLU A 301 13.25 -3.24 -24.73
N LEU A 302 13.10 -4.51 -24.35
CA LEU A 302 13.69 -5.63 -25.11
C LEU A 302 13.17 -5.68 -26.55
N ASN A 303 11.88 -5.47 -26.76
CA ASN A 303 11.27 -5.50 -28.09
C ASN A 303 11.75 -4.33 -28.95
N GLU A 304 11.87 -3.13 -28.40
CA GLU A 304 12.43 -1.96 -29.08
C GLU A 304 13.88 -2.22 -29.52
N GLN A 305 14.70 -2.82 -28.66
CA GLN A 305 16.07 -3.20 -29.00
C GLN A 305 16.14 -4.29 -30.08
N LYS A 306 15.28 -5.32 -30.01
CA LYS A 306 15.18 -6.35 -31.06
C LYS A 306 14.73 -5.77 -32.40
N GLN A 307 13.77 -4.84 -32.40
CA GLN A 307 13.33 -4.15 -33.61
C GLN A 307 14.46 -3.31 -34.21
N ASN A 308 15.27 -2.67 -33.37
CA ASN A 308 16.47 -1.96 -33.85
C ASN A 308 17.51 -2.91 -34.44
N GLU A 309 17.77 -4.07 -33.82
CA GLU A 309 18.63 -5.13 -34.39
C GLU A 309 18.12 -5.54 -35.78
N ILE A 310 16.83 -5.86 -35.90
CA ILE A 310 16.19 -6.24 -37.17
C ILE A 310 16.33 -5.12 -38.22
N LYS A 311 16.12 -3.86 -37.83
CA LYS A 311 16.28 -2.71 -38.71
C LYS A 311 17.70 -2.58 -39.25
N GLN A 312 18.70 -2.68 -38.37
CA GLN A 312 20.12 -2.65 -38.77
C GLN A 312 20.46 -3.80 -39.73
N ILE A 313 19.94 -5.00 -39.48
CA ILE A 313 20.10 -6.14 -40.38
C ILE A 313 19.47 -5.86 -41.75
N LYS A 314 18.23 -5.34 -41.80
CA LYS A 314 17.55 -5.01 -43.07
C LYS A 314 18.32 -3.94 -43.86
N GLU A 315 18.77 -2.88 -43.20
CA GLU A 315 19.55 -1.81 -43.82
C GLU A 315 20.89 -2.30 -44.35
N ALA A 316 21.62 -3.09 -43.54
CA ALA A 316 22.90 -3.63 -43.94
C ALA A 316 22.76 -4.65 -45.09
N TYR A 317 21.72 -5.49 -45.07
CA TYR A 317 21.41 -6.40 -46.15
C TYR A 317 21.11 -5.65 -47.45
N ASN A 318 20.28 -4.59 -47.39
CA ASN A 318 19.93 -3.79 -48.58
C ASN A 318 21.14 -3.03 -49.14
N LYS A 319 22.09 -2.61 -48.30
CA LYS A 319 23.29 -1.87 -48.72
C LYS A 319 24.40 -2.79 -49.25
N HIS A 320 24.57 -3.97 -48.65
CA HIS A 320 25.70 -4.86 -48.89
C HIS A 320 25.30 -6.20 -49.55
N GLU A 321 24.14 -6.26 -50.20
CA GLU A 321 23.56 -7.48 -50.81
C GLU A 321 24.58 -8.23 -51.68
N ALA A 322 25.15 -7.56 -52.69
CA ALA A 322 26.08 -8.19 -53.63
C ALA A 322 27.37 -8.67 -52.96
N GLU A 323 27.81 -8.02 -51.88
CA GLU A 323 29.01 -8.38 -51.11
C GLU A 323 28.74 -9.60 -50.24
N MET A 324 27.57 -9.64 -49.59
CA MET A 324 27.11 -10.78 -48.78
C MET A 324 26.87 -12.04 -49.60
N GLU A 325 26.37 -11.90 -50.84
CA GLU A 325 26.15 -13.04 -51.74
C GLU A 325 27.46 -13.59 -52.31
N LYS A 326 28.43 -12.72 -52.62
CA LYS A 326 29.73 -13.13 -53.17
C LYS A 326 30.68 -13.66 -52.10
N ASN A 327 30.63 -13.12 -50.88
CA ASN A 327 31.51 -13.49 -49.78
C ASN A 327 30.70 -13.95 -48.56
N LYS A 328 30.64 -15.27 -48.36
CA LYS A 328 29.94 -15.88 -47.22
C LYS A 328 30.50 -15.50 -45.85
N ASN A 329 31.75 -15.03 -45.81
CA ASN A 329 32.41 -14.56 -44.58
C ASN A 329 32.27 -13.04 -44.38
N PHE A 330 31.50 -12.34 -45.22
CA PHE A 330 31.21 -10.92 -45.02
C PHE A 330 30.43 -10.74 -43.72
N THR A 331 30.90 -9.84 -42.87
CA THR A 331 30.29 -9.55 -41.57
C THR A 331 29.67 -8.17 -41.54
N ILE A 332 28.49 -8.06 -40.95
CA ILE A 332 27.88 -6.80 -40.55
C ILE A 332 27.99 -6.60 -39.05
N GLN A 333 28.19 -5.36 -38.63
CA GLN A 333 28.10 -5.00 -37.22
C GLN A 333 26.65 -4.69 -36.88
N VAL A 334 26.12 -5.36 -35.86
CA VAL A 334 24.78 -5.11 -35.34
C VAL A 334 24.79 -5.01 -33.82
N ASP A 335 23.87 -4.22 -33.31
CA ASP A 335 23.60 -4.06 -31.89
C ASP A 335 22.64 -5.17 -31.46
N GLU A 336 23.17 -6.20 -30.80
CA GLU A 336 22.39 -7.34 -30.33
C GLU A 336 21.98 -7.16 -28.86
N PRO A 337 20.68 -7.25 -28.54
CA PRO A 337 20.21 -7.30 -27.16
C PRO A 337 20.52 -8.66 -26.53
N TYR A 338 20.92 -8.64 -25.27
CA TYR A 338 21.12 -9.82 -24.42
C TYR A 338 20.70 -9.51 -22.99
N LYS A 339 20.44 -10.55 -22.20
CA LYS A 339 20.11 -10.42 -20.78
C LYS A 339 21.37 -10.65 -19.94
N GLU A 340 21.60 -9.78 -18.96
CA GLU A 340 22.63 -9.93 -17.94
C GLU A 340 21.98 -9.97 -16.56
N LYS A 341 22.62 -10.65 -15.60
CA LYS A 341 22.20 -10.63 -14.20
C LYS A 341 22.91 -9.49 -13.48
N GLU A 342 22.14 -8.52 -12.98
CA GLU A 342 22.66 -7.42 -12.16
C GLU A 342 22.29 -7.60 -10.70
N THR A 343 23.24 -7.36 -9.80
CA THR A 343 23.01 -7.43 -8.36
C THR A 343 22.16 -6.26 -7.89
N ILE A 344 21.18 -6.53 -7.04
CA ILE A 344 20.31 -5.52 -6.42
C ILE A 344 20.60 -5.42 -4.93
N SER A 345 20.24 -4.27 -4.35
CA SER A 345 20.25 -4.12 -2.89
C SER A 345 19.19 -5.06 -2.27
N GLY A 346 19.68 -6.08 -1.56
CA GLY A 346 18.85 -7.11 -0.98
C GLY A 346 19.61 -7.91 0.07
N GLY A 347 18.92 -8.82 0.73
CA GLY A 347 19.50 -9.59 1.84
C GLY A 347 18.50 -9.82 2.96
N LYS A 348 18.95 -10.56 3.97
CA LYS A 348 18.15 -10.78 5.18
C LYS A 348 18.07 -9.49 5.97
N TRP A 349 16.85 -9.11 6.34
CA TRP A 349 16.61 -8.04 7.29
C TRP A 349 15.88 -8.66 8.49
N GLY A 350 16.59 -8.76 9.62
CA GLY A 350 16.13 -9.54 10.78
C GLY A 350 16.05 -11.05 10.51
N LEU A 351 15.32 -11.76 11.37
CA LEU A 351 15.16 -13.23 11.32
C LEU A 351 14.15 -13.70 10.27
N TRP A 352 13.22 -12.83 9.82
CA TRP A 352 11.98 -13.25 9.14
C TRP A 352 11.81 -12.70 7.71
N PHE A 353 12.65 -11.77 7.25
CA PHE A 353 12.48 -11.13 5.94
C PHE A 353 13.73 -11.30 5.09
N TYR A 354 13.51 -11.51 3.79
CA TYR A 354 14.56 -11.56 2.79
C TYR A 354 14.14 -10.69 1.62
N LYS A 355 14.75 -9.51 1.50
CA LYS A 355 14.54 -8.62 0.36
C LYS A 355 15.27 -9.20 -0.84
N GLY A 356 14.55 -9.48 -1.91
CA GLY A 356 15.10 -9.96 -3.16
C GLY A 356 14.11 -9.83 -4.31
N ALA A 357 14.52 -10.25 -5.48
CA ALA A 357 13.66 -10.39 -6.64
C ALA A 357 13.23 -11.85 -6.79
N VAL A 358 11.97 -12.06 -7.18
CA VAL A 358 11.53 -13.35 -7.70
C VAL A 358 11.70 -13.32 -9.21
N THR A 359 12.57 -14.18 -9.73
CA THR A 359 12.89 -14.26 -11.16
C THR A 359 12.56 -15.66 -11.68
N CYS A 360 12.21 -15.76 -12.97
CA CYS A 360 11.98 -17.02 -13.67
C CYS A 360 13.24 -17.38 -14.45
N ASP A 361 13.84 -18.54 -14.19
CA ASP A 361 15.05 -18.97 -14.91
C ASP A 361 14.73 -19.50 -16.32
N ILE A 362 13.49 -19.97 -16.54
CA ILE A 362 13.04 -20.48 -17.86
C ILE A 362 12.74 -19.35 -18.84
N CYS A 363 12.10 -18.27 -18.37
CA CYS A 363 11.79 -17.10 -19.20
C CYS A 363 12.90 -16.04 -19.17
N GLU A 364 13.81 -16.13 -18.19
CA GLU A 364 14.79 -15.10 -17.85
C GLU A 364 14.12 -13.75 -17.54
N GLU A 365 13.09 -13.75 -16.70
CA GLU A 365 12.23 -12.60 -16.46
C GLU A 365 12.12 -12.24 -14.97
N ASN A 366 12.04 -10.94 -14.68
CA ASN A 366 11.76 -10.44 -13.35
C ASN A 366 10.26 -10.51 -13.11
N CYS A 367 9.84 -11.36 -12.17
CA CYS A 367 8.43 -11.66 -11.91
C CYS A 367 7.87 -10.86 -10.74
N HIS A 368 8.70 -10.53 -9.74
CA HIS A 368 8.34 -9.61 -8.66
C HIS A 368 9.59 -8.88 -8.18
N TYR A 369 9.75 -7.64 -8.63
CA TYR A 369 10.74 -6.68 -8.17
C TYR A 369 10.34 -5.26 -8.60
N PRO A 370 10.53 -4.23 -7.76
CA PRO A 370 10.85 -4.31 -6.33
C PRO A 370 9.66 -4.83 -5.50
N GLY A 371 9.86 -5.07 -4.20
CA GLY A 371 8.75 -5.30 -3.26
C GLY A 371 8.59 -6.71 -2.67
N CYS A 372 9.34 -7.71 -3.12
CA CYS A 372 9.26 -9.06 -2.53
C CYS A 372 10.11 -9.19 -1.25
N THR A 373 9.51 -8.90 -0.10
CA THR A 373 10.22 -8.87 1.21
C THR A 373 9.96 -10.09 2.09
N ILE A 374 8.73 -10.62 2.11
CA ILE A 374 8.35 -11.72 3.03
C ILE A 374 8.62 -13.10 2.46
N ALA A 375 8.20 -13.35 1.22
CA ALA A 375 8.15 -14.71 0.70
C ALA A 375 9.54 -15.35 0.68
N TRP A 376 9.85 -16.27 1.58
CA TRP A 376 11.17 -16.95 1.61
C TRP A 376 11.40 -17.79 0.35
N TYR A 377 10.30 -18.31 -0.19
CA TYR A 377 10.28 -19.16 -1.36
C TYR A 377 9.40 -18.51 -2.45
N PRO A 378 9.75 -18.67 -3.74
CA PRO A 378 8.94 -18.18 -4.84
C PRO A 378 7.48 -18.62 -4.77
N SER A 379 7.20 -19.84 -4.30
CA SER A 379 5.84 -20.38 -4.13
C SER A 379 4.96 -19.58 -3.17
N ARG A 380 5.54 -18.80 -2.26
CA ARG A 380 4.83 -17.92 -1.32
C ARG A 380 4.74 -16.46 -1.80
N CYS A 381 5.26 -16.15 -2.98
CA CYS A 381 5.20 -14.81 -3.55
C CYS A 381 3.79 -14.48 -4.03
N GLU A 382 3.39 -13.21 -3.92
CA GLU A 382 2.05 -12.69 -4.25
C GLU A 382 1.68 -12.88 -5.73
N VAL A 383 2.70 -12.88 -6.59
CA VAL A 383 2.56 -13.11 -8.04
C VAL A 383 2.36 -14.59 -8.37
N MET A 384 2.45 -15.50 -7.40
CA MET A 384 2.09 -16.90 -7.59
C MET A 384 0.61 -17.12 -7.27
N LYS A 385 -0.09 -17.81 -8.17
CA LYS A 385 -1.48 -18.20 -7.99
C LYS A 385 -1.63 -19.67 -8.36
N ARG A 386 -2.14 -20.48 -7.43
CA ARG A 386 -2.31 -21.94 -7.61
C ARG A 386 -1.02 -22.63 -8.11
N GLY A 387 0.13 -22.23 -7.55
CA GLY A 387 1.44 -22.81 -7.88
C GLY A 387 2.07 -22.34 -9.20
N ARG A 388 1.47 -21.37 -9.91
CA ARG A 388 2.00 -20.80 -11.16
C ARG A 388 2.19 -19.30 -11.07
N CYS A 389 3.17 -18.78 -11.80
CA CYS A 389 3.42 -17.35 -11.90
C CYS A 389 2.36 -16.67 -12.77
N THR A 390 1.85 -15.54 -12.32
CA THR A 390 0.90 -14.72 -13.09
C THR A 390 1.58 -13.70 -13.99
N VAL A 391 2.90 -13.50 -13.86
CA VAL A 391 3.66 -12.43 -14.52
C VAL A 391 4.49 -12.93 -15.70
N CYS A 392 5.24 -14.02 -15.56
CA CYS A 392 6.15 -14.44 -16.63
C CYS A 392 5.44 -14.96 -17.88
N THR A 393 6.14 -14.95 -19.02
CA THR A 393 5.58 -15.28 -20.36
C THR A 393 4.83 -16.61 -20.35
N ASN A 394 5.46 -17.65 -19.83
CA ASN A 394 4.94 -19.01 -19.92
C ASN A 394 4.07 -19.40 -18.71
N LYS A 395 3.77 -18.46 -17.81
CA LYS A 395 3.09 -18.73 -16.53
C LYS A 395 3.70 -19.93 -15.80
N CYS A 396 5.03 -19.96 -15.75
CA CYS A 396 5.80 -21.11 -15.28
C CYS A 396 5.40 -21.50 -13.84
N PRO A 397 5.50 -22.79 -13.49
CA PRO A 397 5.43 -23.26 -12.11
C PRO A 397 6.35 -22.47 -11.17
N ALA A 398 5.96 -22.38 -9.90
CA ALA A 398 6.77 -21.72 -8.88
C ALA A 398 8.14 -22.38 -8.66
N SER A 399 8.31 -23.65 -9.05
CA SER A 399 9.59 -24.38 -9.03
C SER A 399 10.63 -23.82 -9.99
N ASP A 400 10.19 -23.17 -11.07
CA ASP A 400 11.06 -22.62 -12.12
C ASP A 400 11.55 -21.21 -11.79
N HIS A 401 11.22 -20.76 -10.58
CA HIS A 401 11.55 -19.44 -10.08
C HIS A 401 12.55 -19.54 -8.94
N VAL A 402 13.33 -18.49 -8.79
CA VAL A 402 14.26 -18.32 -7.68
C VAL A 402 14.04 -16.97 -7.02
N LYS A 403 14.32 -16.90 -5.72
CA LYS A 403 14.37 -15.63 -4.99
C LYS A 403 15.82 -15.28 -4.68
N LYS A 404 16.34 -14.22 -5.29
CA LYS A 404 17.76 -13.85 -5.22
C LYS A 404 17.96 -12.33 -5.16
N THR A 405 19.17 -11.90 -4.85
CA THR A 405 19.60 -10.48 -4.84
C THR A 405 20.16 -10.07 -6.21
N TRP A 406 19.56 -10.56 -7.29
CA TRP A 406 19.87 -10.13 -8.66
C TRP A 406 18.61 -10.14 -9.52
N ILE A 407 18.63 -9.37 -10.61
CA ILE A 407 17.57 -9.28 -11.61
C ILE A 407 18.16 -9.46 -13.02
N TYR A 408 17.31 -9.80 -13.99
CA TYR A 408 17.65 -9.76 -15.41
C TYR A 408 17.53 -8.32 -15.93
N VAL A 409 18.58 -7.81 -16.56
CA VAL A 409 18.58 -6.50 -17.22
C VAL A 409 18.93 -6.69 -18.68
N THR A 410 18.20 -6.02 -19.56
CA THR A 410 18.49 -6.05 -21.00
C THR A 410 19.62 -5.07 -21.30
N LYS A 411 20.69 -5.56 -21.94
CA LYS A 411 21.81 -4.77 -22.43
C LYS A 411 22.06 -5.02 -23.90
N THR A 412 22.79 -4.11 -24.52
CA THR A 412 23.15 -4.18 -25.94
C THR A 412 24.65 -4.38 -26.07
N ARG A 413 25.05 -5.26 -26.99
CA ARG A 413 26.45 -5.44 -27.39
C ARG A 413 26.62 -5.36 -28.89
N LYS A 414 27.74 -4.80 -29.34
CA LYS A 414 28.11 -4.81 -30.76
C LYS A 414 28.68 -6.18 -31.12
N VAL A 415 28.05 -6.86 -32.07
CA VAL A 415 28.50 -8.15 -32.58
C VAL A 415 28.68 -8.09 -34.09
N GLN A 416 29.67 -8.82 -34.59
CA GLN A 416 29.80 -9.07 -36.02
C GLN A 416 29.00 -10.33 -36.37
N LYS A 417 28.13 -10.22 -37.37
CA LYS A 417 27.29 -11.33 -37.88
C LYS A 417 27.52 -11.54 -39.35
N THR A 418 27.69 -12.79 -39.74
CA THR A 418 27.64 -13.21 -41.14
C THR A 418 26.19 -13.39 -41.61
N LEU A 419 26.01 -13.50 -42.92
CA LEU A 419 24.71 -13.83 -43.51
C LEU A 419 24.15 -15.16 -42.96
N ASN A 420 25.02 -16.16 -42.74
CA ASN A 420 24.60 -17.45 -42.21
C ASN A 420 24.11 -17.32 -40.76
N ASP A 421 24.79 -16.52 -39.92
CA ASP A 421 24.38 -16.29 -38.52
C ASP A 421 22.98 -15.66 -38.46
N VAL A 422 22.70 -14.69 -39.34
CA VAL A 422 21.39 -14.04 -39.45
C VAL A 422 20.33 -15.05 -39.91
N LYS A 423 20.63 -15.84 -40.94
CA LYS A 423 19.70 -16.87 -41.44
C LYS A 423 19.41 -17.94 -40.39
N GLU A 424 20.40 -18.38 -39.63
CA GLU A 424 20.19 -19.37 -38.55
C GLU A 424 19.32 -18.81 -37.42
N LYS A 425 19.55 -17.56 -37.00
CA LYS A 425 18.79 -16.93 -35.92
C LYS A 425 17.30 -16.76 -36.24
N TYR A 426 16.96 -16.42 -37.49
CA TYR A 426 15.58 -16.12 -37.90
C TYR A 426 14.92 -17.21 -38.77
N LYS A 427 15.49 -18.42 -38.80
CA LYS A 427 14.90 -19.58 -39.51
C LYS A 427 13.73 -20.15 -38.71
N GLN A 428 12.53 -20.15 -39.31
CA GLN A 428 11.38 -20.92 -38.80
C GLN A 428 11.36 -22.36 -39.36
N ASN A 429 11.84 -22.57 -40.60
CA ASN A 429 12.00 -23.87 -41.25
C ASN A 429 13.34 -23.96 -42.02
N LYS A 430 13.97 -25.14 -42.02
CA LYS A 430 15.33 -25.37 -42.57
C LYS A 430 15.47 -25.11 -44.09
N ALA A 431 14.37 -25.20 -44.84
CA ALA A 431 14.34 -25.10 -46.30
C ALA A 431 13.98 -23.70 -46.85
N GLU A 432 13.61 -22.74 -45.99
CA GLU A 432 12.87 -21.54 -46.42
C GLU A 432 13.70 -20.24 -46.36
N CYS A 433 15.03 -20.32 -46.24
CA CYS A 433 15.88 -19.13 -46.04
C CYS A 433 16.95 -18.96 -47.14
N GLU A 434 16.68 -19.47 -48.34
CA GLU A 434 17.64 -19.43 -49.45
C GLU A 434 17.65 -18.05 -50.14
N SER A 435 16.52 -17.37 -50.25
CA SER A 435 16.38 -16.08 -50.97
C SER A 435 16.28 -14.86 -50.05
N LYS A 436 16.69 -13.68 -50.54
CA LYS A 436 16.53 -12.38 -49.85
C LYS A 436 15.09 -12.12 -49.40
N GLY A 437 14.12 -12.37 -50.29
CA GLY A 437 12.70 -12.15 -50.00
C GLY A 437 12.23 -12.97 -48.79
N SER A 438 12.64 -14.24 -48.72
CA SER A 438 12.28 -15.12 -47.61
C SER A 438 12.87 -14.69 -46.26
N LEU A 439 14.10 -14.15 -46.24
CA LEU A 439 14.71 -13.63 -45.02
C LEU A 439 14.03 -12.34 -44.54
N LEU A 440 13.75 -11.41 -45.45
CA LEU A 440 13.04 -10.17 -45.11
C LEU A 440 11.63 -10.46 -44.57
N GLU A 441 10.92 -11.41 -45.17
CA GLU A 441 9.61 -11.87 -44.70
C GLU A 441 9.70 -12.50 -43.29
N ASN A 442 10.72 -13.32 -43.01
CA ASN A 442 10.92 -13.88 -41.68
C ASN A 442 11.22 -12.81 -40.62
N LEU A 443 12.00 -11.79 -40.98
CA LEU A 443 12.25 -10.62 -40.12
C LEU A 443 10.97 -9.81 -39.87
N GLU A 444 10.07 -9.72 -40.85
CA GLU A 444 8.75 -9.10 -40.68
C GLU A 444 7.83 -9.92 -39.78
N LYS A 445 7.79 -11.24 -39.97
CA LYS A 445 7.06 -12.17 -39.09
C LYS A 445 7.52 -12.05 -37.64
N GLU A 446 8.84 -11.93 -37.40
CA GLU A 446 9.36 -11.72 -36.05
C GLU A 446 8.90 -10.37 -35.48
N THR A 447 8.95 -9.28 -36.25
CA THR A 447 8.41 -7.97 -35.81
C THR A 447 6.92 -8.06 -35.46
N SER A 448 6.12 -8.74 -36.29
CA SER A 448 4.69 -8.97 -36.02
C SER A 448 4.47 -9.81 -34.76
N LYS A 449 5.29 -10.85 -34.54
CA LYS A 449 5.24 -11.68 -33.34
C LYS A 449 5.55 -10.88 -32.08
N LEU A 450 6.61 -10.07 -32.08
CA LEU A 450 6.97 -9.18 -30.96
C LEU A 450 5.83 -8.21 -30.62
N THR A 451 5.12 -7.74 -31.65
CA THR A 451 3.95 -6.85 -31.49
C THR A 451 2.75 -7.59 -30.88
N GLY A 452 2.50 -8.82 -31.33
CA GLY A 452 1.45 -9.69 -30.79
C GLY A 452 1.68 -10.05 -29.32
N GLU A 453 2.91 -10.37 -28.95
CA GLU A 453 3.28 -10.65 -27.55
C GLU A 453 3.04 -9.43 -26.64
N LEU A 454 3.38 -8.23 -27.11
CA LEU A 454 3.11 -6.99 -26.38
C LEU A 454 1.60 -6.76 -26.17
N SER A 455 0.80 -7.04 -27.20
CA SER A 455 -0.66 -6.91 -27.15
C SER A 455 -1.28 -7.78 -26.06
N LEU A 456 -0.81 -9.01 -25.90
CA LEU A 456 -1.29 -9.94 -24.87
C LEU A 456 -0.97 -9.45 -23.45
N LEU A 457 0.24 -8.93 -23.24
CA LEU A 457 0.66 -8.43 -21.93
C LEU A 457 -0.13 -7.20 -21.48
N LEU A 458 -0.47 -6.32 -22.42
CA LEU A 458 -1.36 -5.20 -22.16
C LEU A 458 -2.73 -5.68 -21.68
N ASP A 459 -3.26 -6.74 -22.30
CA ASP A 459 -4.55 -7.33 -21.93
C ASP A 459 -4.51 -7.98 -20.55
N GLU A 460 -3.40 -8.61 -20.18
CA GLU A 460 -3.19 -9.15 -18.83
C GLU A 460 -3.14 -8.06 -17.76
N ALA A 461 -2.41 -6.97 -18.03
CA ALA A 461 -2.34 -5.83 -17.11
C ALA A 461 -3.72 -5.17 -16.94
N PHE A 462 -4.49 -5.04 -18.01
CA PHE A 462 -5.90 -4.60 -17.96
C PHE A 462 -6.78 -5.56 -17.15
N GLY A 463 -6.57 -6.87 -17.29
CA GLY A 463 -7.25 -7.88 -16.47
C GLY A 463 -7.01 -7.72 -14.97
N CYS A 464 -5.82 -7.28 -14.56
CA CYS A 464 -5.53 -6.98 -13.15
C CYS A 464 -6.33 -5.76 -12.65
N VAL A 465 -6.49 -4.73 -13.48
CA VAL A 465 -7.26 -3.52 -13.16
C VAL A 465 -8.75 -3.85 -13.00
N THR A 466 -9.33 -4.55 -13.98
CA THR A 466 -10.76 -4.94 -13.93
C THR A 466 -11.07 -5.83 -12.73
N LYS A 467 -10.12 -6.68 -12.32
CA LYS A 467 -10.26 -7.45 -11.09
C LYS A 467 -10.24 -6.55 -9.85
N LEU A 468 -9.33 -5.57 -9.78
CA LEU A 468 -9.30 -4.61 -8.67
C LEU A 468 -10.61 -3.83 -8.54
N GLU A 469 -11.23 -3.41 -9.64
CA GLU A 469 -12.55 -2.75 -9.63
C GLU A 469 -13.64 -3.59 -8.98
N GLN A 470 -13.59 -4.92 -9.13
CA GLN A 470 -14.61 -5.81 -8.58
C GLN A 470 -14.47 -6.01 -7.07
N ILE A 471 -13.23 -6.09 -6.57
CA ILE A 471 -12.97 -6.50 -5.18
C ILE A 471 -12.64 -5.32 -4.26
N ALA A 472 -12.05 -4.25 -4.78
CA ALA A 472 -11.59 -3.13 -3.98
C ALA A 472 -12.73 -2.15 -3.69
N MET A 473 -12.73 -1.58 -2.50
CA MET A 473 -13.64 -0.50 -2.15
C MET A 473 -13.35 0.78 -2.94
N ASN A 474 -12.06 1.00 -3.20
CA ASN A 474 -11.53 2.10 -3.97
C ASN A 474 -10.33 1.63 -4.80
N VAL A 475 -10.38 1.81 -6.12
CA VAL A 475 -9.23 1.45 -6.98
C VAL A 475 -8.12 2.49 -6.89
N ASN A 476 -8.45 3.70 -6.41
CA ASN A 476 -7.57 4.86 -6.39
C ASN A 476 -6.57 4.80 -5.25
N SER A 477 -5.34 4.43 -5.59
CA SER A 477 -4.16 4.73 -4.79
C SER A 477 -3.23 5.57 -5.64
N GLY A 478 -2.38 6.41 -5.02
CA GLY A 478 -1.35 7.17 -5.74
C GLY A 478 -0.51 6.28 -6.66
N SER A 479 -0.17 5.06 -6.20
CA SER A 479 0.54 4.06 -6.99
C SER A 479 -0.26 3.52 -8.18
N THR A 480 -1.55 3.27 -8.04
CA THR A 480 -2.39 2.73 -9.12
C THR A 480 -2.63 3.77 -10.21
N LEU A 481 -2.71 5.07 -9.87
CA LEU A 481 -2.85 6.13 -10.88
C LEU A 481 -1.67 6.16 -11.86
N VAL A 482 -0.43 6.05 -11.36
CA VAL A 482 0.78 5.99 -12.21
C VAL A 482 0.75 4.79 -13.15
N HIS A 483 0.22 3.66 -12.67
CA HIS A 483 0.04 2.43 -13.44
C HIS A 483 -1.05 2.58 -14.51
N LEU A 484 -2.18 3.20 -14.18
CA LEU A 484 -3.28 3.46 -15.10
C LEU A 484 -2.86 4.41 -16.23
N ASP A 485 -2.15 5.50 -15.93
CA ASP A 485 -1.66 6.44 -16.95
C ASP A 485 -0.77 5.75 -17.99
N PHE A 486 0.13 4.87 -17.54
CA PHE A 486 0.96 4.05 -18.41
C PHE A 486 0.13 3.11 -19.29
N LEU A 487 -0.85 2.41 -18.70
CA LEU A 487 -1.72 1.50 -19.44
C LEU A 487 -2.61 2.22 -20.45
N ILE A 488 -3.21 3.36 -20.08
CA ILE A 488 -4.03 4.19 -20.98
C ILE A 488 -3.21 4.59 -22.21
N LYS A 489 -1.98 5.10 -21.99
CA LYS A 489 -1.08 5.48 -23.09
C LYS A 489 -0.83 4.30 -24.03
N LYS A 490 -0.47 3.13 -23.48
CA LYS A 490 -0.14 1.96 -24.28
C LYS A 490 -1.34 1.31 -24.96
N MET A 491 -2.52 1.33 -24.34
CA MET A 491 -3.77 0.89 -24.98
C MET A 491 -4.18 1.80 -26.14
N ARG A 492 -3.95 3.12 -26.00
CA ARG A 492 -4.18 4.07 -27.10
C ARG A 492 -3.23 3.83 -28.27
N GLU A 493 -1.95 3.56 -27.99
CA GLU A 493 -0.97 3.15 -29.01
C GLU A 493 -1.35 1.84 -29.71
N LYS A 494 -1.95 0.88 -28.97
CA LYS A 494 -2.51 -0.37 -29.51
C LYS A 494 -3.78 -0.16 -30.36
N GLY A 495 -4.49 0.97 -30.18
CA GLY A 495 -5.75 1.28 -30.87
C GLY A 495 -7.00 0.70 -30.20
N ASP A 496 -6.91 0.19 -28.96
CA ASP A 496 -8.03 -0.40 -28.22
C ASP A 496 -8.83 0.68 -27.48
N GLN A 497 -9.69 1.40 -28.22
CA GLN A 497 -10.45 2.53 -27.70
C GLN A 497 -11.47 2.14 -26.62
N GLU A 498 -12.01 0.92 -26.67
CA GLU A 498 -12.95 0.44 -25.67
C GLU A 498 -12.27 0.32 -24.30
N LYS A 499 -11.09 -0.31 -24.23
CA LYS A 499 -10.34 -0.41 -22.97
C LYS A 499 -9.84 0.94 -22.48
N VAL A 500 -9.47 1.84 -23.40
CA VAL A 500 -9.10 3.23 -23.04
C VAL A 500 -10.27 3.93 -22.34
N GLN A 501 -11.49 3.82 -22.88
CA GLN A 501 -12.66 4.45 -22.27
C GLN A 501 -12.99 3.88 -20.88
N VAL A 502 -12.83 2.57 -20.68
CA VAL A 502 -12.98 1.94 -19.36
C VAL A 502 -11.97 2.54 -18.38
N LEU A 503 -10.68 2.49 -18.72
CA LEU A 503 -9.61 3.00 -17.85
C LEU A 503 -9.73 4.52 -17.58
N GLU A 504 -10.16 5.31 -18.57
CA GLU A 504 -10.38 6.76 -18.41
C GLU A 504 -11.59 7.05 -17.53
N LYS A 505 -12.66 6.25 -17.61
CA LYS A 505 -13.81 6.35 -16.71
C LYS A 505 -13.39 6.08 -15.26
N ASP A 506 -12.51 5.11 -15.05
CA ASP A 506 -11.93 4.83 -13.74
C ASP A 506 -10.99 5.96 -13.27
N LEU A 507 -10.41 6.72 -14.18
CA LEU A 507 -9.64 7.93 -13.86
C LEU A 507 -10.53 9.18 -13.61
N GLN A 508 -11.75 9.22 -14.18
CA GLN A 508 -12.66 10.36 -14.10
C GLN A 508 -13.66 10.28 -12.94
N ASN A 509 -14.16 9.08 -12.61
CA ASN A 509 -15.01 8.84 -11.43
C ASN A 509 -14.29 9.17 -10.09
N THR A 510 -13.02 9.55 -10.18
CA THR A 510 -12.04 9.55 -9.11
C THR A 510 -11.36 10.92 -8.97
N GLY A 511 -11.91 11.93 -9.64
CA GLY A 511 -11.48 13.32 -9.56
C GLY A 511 -10.28 13.67 -10.45
N GLY A 512 -9.69 12.72 -11.18
CA GLY A 512 -8.58 12.98 -12.10
C GLY A 512 -7.23 13.28 -11.43
N CYS A 513 -6.17 13.23 -12.24
CA CYS A 513 -4.77 13.51 -11.87
C CYS A 513 -4.52 14.98 -11.43
N SER A 514 -5.56 15.82 -11.44
CA SER A 514 -5.54 17.23 -10.99
C SER A 514 -5.30 17.42 -9.49
N HIS A 515 -5.41 16.36 -8.69
CA HIS A 515 -5.34 16.42 -7.23
C HIS A 515 -4.04 15.88 -6.62
N LEU A 516 -3.07 15.45 -7.44
CA LEU A 516 -1.72 15.21 -6.94
C LEU A 516 -1.10 16.59 -6.59
N PRO A 517 -0.55 16.78 -5.37
CA PRO A 517 0.10 18.02 -4.98
C PRO A 517 1.10 18.48 -6.05
N ALA A 518 1.19 19.79 -6.30
CA ALA A 518 1.98 20.34 -7.42
C ALA A 518 3.45 19.88 -7.47
N GLY A 519 4.03 19.47 -6.33
CA GLY A 519 5.39 18.89 -6.26
C GLY A 519 5.52 17.46 -6.81
N TRP A 520 4.43 16.79 -7.18
CA TRP A 520 4.42 15.38 -7.58
C TRP A 520 4.25 15.18 -9.09
N LYS A 521 4.06 16.25 -9.87
CA LYS A 521 4.04 16.19 -11.35
C LYS A 521 5.44 16.04 -11.98
N GLY A 522 6.51 16.00 -11.17
CA GLY A 522 7.90 16.19 -11.63
C GLY A 522 8.89 15.04 -11.39
N THR A 523 8.54 13.93 -10.73
CA THR A 523 9.53 12.89 -10.35
C THR A 523 9.89 11.87 -11.45
N GLN A 524 9.54 12.11 -12.71
CA GLN A 524 9.91 11.22 -13.83
C GLN A 524 11.38 11.33 -14.29
N ALA A 525 12.26 12.08 -13.61
CA ALA A 525 13.60 12.37 -14.13
C ALA A 525 14.79 12.00 -13.21
N ALA A 526 14.60 11.44 -12.00
CA ALA A 526 15.69 11.30 -11.04
C ALA A 526 15.84 9.90 -10.43
N THR A 527 15.98 8.88 -11.28
CA THR A 527 16.71 7.64 -10.95
C THR A 527 17.60 7.26 -12.13
N ARG A 528 18.57 8.13 -12.41
CA ARG A 528 19.84 7.79 -13.03
C ARG A 528 20.92 8.54 -12.26
N THR A 529 21.54 7.86 -11.32
CA THR A 529 22.95 8.01 -10.95
C THR A 529 23.38 6.75 -10.23
#